data_AF-A0A934TSQ1-F1
#
_entry.id   AF-A0A934TSQ1-F1
#
_cell.length_a   1.000
_cell.length_b   1.000
_cell.length_c   1.000
_cell.angle_alpha   90.00
_cell.angle_beta   90.00
_cell.angle_gamma   90.00
#
_symmetry.space_group_name_H-M   'P 1'
#
loop_
_entity.id
_entity.type
_entity.pdbx_description
1 polymer ?
#
loop_
_entity_poly.entity_id
_entity_poly.type
_entity_poly.pdbx_seq_one_letter_code
_entity_poly.pdbx_strand_id
1 'polypeptide(L)'
;MQPQSKRIGRNDPCPCGSGTRYKHCHGRLDQPSVAVRPLPPDMGQTITRRHVAEERRVASQGRGRSINTAELYGYRGVSVGNAVLLGVWRTFHEFLWSYLWHCFGGEWREAEEKKPEPERHVLLRWESLWVEQMSAGSAEPRKTRYTDMTGAGVALQTLAYNLYLLKHNAELQRRLIDRLKHRDQFNGAYYEAMVASWCILAGFKLTLLDEVSGKSRNCEFNATAPSGRVFAVEAKARQPGKAHTDVGNQLVDALRKHTEHERIVFIELSSEDIPSKQLVEEVSKAIRGREALTLGGKPAPAAYVCVTNHPYHQTLTGTAIKRLMVAEGFKVPDFGTTWFPTLIEQFKAEQRHAEVLALRDAFKNYQVPATFDGEVPEVAFGQIERRWLIGEQYDLNRFGLDCTGLLEFAYVDEESAVVELRFRLREGDERVFQDSLSAMELAAYRHHPQSFFGALIDLPPEVDTPFDLFKAVYNDCKMTRSQILEFCAAAPDLARLGELPEEELRLEFCDRYTRWLMHNGFLDAETDAGDAEEAPPSDGARPVA
;
A
#
# COMPACT_ATOMS: atom_id res chain seq x y z
N MET A 1 35.55 -8.95 14.84
CA MET A 1 35.89 -7.55 15.14
C MET A 1 36.37 -6.89 13.85
N GLN A 2 35.54 -6.08 13.19
CA GLN A 2 36.00 -5.23 12.09
C GLN A 2 36.80 -4.06 12.66
N PRO A 3 37.88 -3.60 12.01
CA PRO A 3 38.63 -2.46 12.50
C PRO A 3 37.78 -1.20 12.32
N GLN A 4 37.45 -0.54 13.43
CA GLN A 4 36.89 0.81 13.40
C GLN A 4 37.88 1.70 12.64
N SER A 5 37.52 2.16 11.44
CA SER A 5 38.29 3.20 10.76
C SER A 5 38.21 4.44 11.64
N LYS A 6 39.33 4.79 12.29
CA LYS A 6 39.46 6.04 13.04
C LYS A 6 39.05 7.19 12.11
N ARG A 7 37.92 7.84 12.39
CA ARG A 7 37.48 9.03 11.64
C ARG A 7 38.56 10.10 11.82
N ILE A 8 39.28 10.42 10.75
CA ILE A 8 40.26 11.50 10.71
C ILE A 8 39.52 12.82 10.87
N GLY A 9 39.89 13.61 11.88
CA GLY A 9 39.34 14.92 12.13
C GLY A 9 39.77 15.92 11.05
N ARG A 10 38.89 16.85 10.71
CA ARG A 10 39.14 17.85 9.64
C ARG A 10 40.43 18.69 9.86
N ASN A 11 40.85 18.84 11.11
CA ASN A 11 42.06 19.58 11.51
C ASN A 11 43.28 18.68 11.77
N ASP A 12 43.16 17.36 11.71
CA ASP A 12 44.26 16.42 11.96
C ASP A 12 45.30 16.47 10.83
N PRO A 13 46.56 16.05 11.08
CA PRO A 13 47.56 15.91 10.03
C PRO A 13 47.06 14.97 8.93
N CYS A 14 47.26 15.35 7.67
CA CYS A 14 46.80 14.54 6.55
C CYS A 14 47.61 13.22 6.46
N PRO A 15 46.95 12.04 6.33
CA PRO A 15 47.63 10.74 6.36
C PRO A 15 48.55 10.49 5.16
N CYS A 16 48.53 11.35 4.13
CA CYS A 16 49.44 11.25 2.99
C CYS A 16 50.87 11.73 3.29
N GLY A 17 51.16 12.23 4.50
CA GLY A 17 52.49 12.70 4.89
C GLY A 17 52.85 14.09 4.37
N SER A 18 51.89 14.86 3.88
CA SER A 18 52.13 16.21 3.31
C SER A 18 52.51 17.29 4.34
N GLY A 19 52.45 17.00 5.63
CA GLY A 19 52.70 17.97 6.71
C GLY A 19 51.60 19.02 6.90
N THR A 20 50.49 18.95 6.15
CA THR A 20 49.36 19.89 6.25
C THR A 20 48.13 19.25 6.92
N ARG A 21 47.20 20.07 7.44
CA ARG A 21 45.93 19.60 8.02
C ARG A 21 45.04 18.97 6.93
N TYR A 22 44.26 17.94 7.27
CA TYR A 22 43.40 17.19 6.35
C TYR A 22 42.54 18.11 5.47
N LYS A 23 41.87 19.13 6.04
CA LYS A 23 41.06 20.11 5.30
C LYS A 23 41.79 20.94 4.23
N HIS A 24 43.12 21.05 4.30
CA HIS A 24 43.92 21.80 3.33
C HIS A 24 44.64 20.88 2.32
N CYS A 25 44.44 19.57 2.43
CA CYS A 25 45.01 18.54 1.56
C CYS A 25 43.91 17.66 0.97
N HIS A 26 43.75 16.41 1.42
CA HIS A 26 42.75 15.46 0.90
C HIS A 26 41.30 15.78 1.32
N GLY A 27 41.09 16.55 2.37
CA GLY A 27 39.78 17.06 2.80
C GLY A 27 39.44 18.44 2.26
N ARG A 28 40.19 18.93 1.26
CA ARG A 28 39.98 20.23 0.63
C ARG A 28 38.84 20.11 -0.37
N LEU A 29 37.68 20.68 -0.02
CA LEU A 29 36.47 20.70 -0.86
C LEU A 29 36.61 21.62 -2.08
N ASP A 30 37.63 22.49 -2.07
CA ASP A 30 37.87 23.51 -3.10
C ASP A 30 38.95 23.10 -4.12
N GLN A 31 39.23 21.80 -4.29
CA GLN A 31 39.93 21.39 -5.50
C GLN A 31 39.01 21.70 -6.69
N PRO A 32 39.52 22.23 -7.83
CA PRO A 32 38.76 22.17 -9.06
C PRO A 32 38.39 20.70 -9.22
N SER A 33 37.10 20.40 -9.15
CA SER A 33 36.60 19.05 -9.19
C SER A 33 37.34 18.32 -10.31
N VAL A 34 37.84 17.11 -10.04
CA VAL A 34 38.09 16.16 -11.13
C VAL A 34 36.89 16.31 -12.02
N ALA A 35 37.07 16.87 -13.23
CA ALA A 35 35.97 17.40 -14.01
C ALA A 35 34.87 16.34 -13.97
N VAL A 36 33.84 16.60 -13.16
CA VAL A 36 32.73 15.67 -13.02
C VAL A 36 32.14 15.81 -14.39
N ARG A 37 32.46 14.87 -15.27
CA ARG A 37 31.91 14.84 -16.61
C ARG A 37 30.42 14.97 -16.35
N PRO A 38 29.77 16.05 -16.84
CA PRO A 38 28.34 16.17 -16.64
C PRO A 38 27.77 14.84 -17.12
N LEU A 39 26.94 14.24 -16.26
CA LEU A 39 26.23 13.03 -16.66
C LEU A 39 25.64 13.32 -18.04
N PRO A 40 25.77 12.40 -19.00
CA PRO A 40 25.10 12.52 -20.28
C PRO A 40 23.66 13.02 -20.04
N PRO A 41 23.18 14.03 -20.80
CA PRO A 41 21.91 14.71 -20.50
C PRO A 41 20.70 13.76 -20.36
N ASP A 42 20.78 12.60 -21.02
CA ASP A 42 19.82 11.50 -21.01
C ASP A 42 19.90 10.62 -19.76
N MET A 43 21.03 10.59 -19.05
CA MET A 43 21.24 9.70 -17.90
C MET A 43 20.43 10.17 -16.68
N GLY A 44 20.36 11.49 -16.44
CA GLY A 44 19.51 12.07 -15.41
C GLY A 44 18.03 11.77 -15.66
N GLN A 45 17.57 11.98 -16.90
CA GLN A 45 16.20 11.64 -17.32
C GLN A 45 15.91 10.14 -17.18
N THR A 46 16.87 9.28 -17.53
CA THR A 46 16.73 7.82 -17.39
C THR A 46 16.59 7.40 -15.93
N ILE A 47 17.34 8.01 -15.01
CA ILE A 47 17.23 7.74 -13.56
C ILE A 47 15.86 8.17 -13.04
N THR A 48 15.41 9.38 -13.39
CA THR A 48 14.07 9.89 -13.01
C THR A 48 12.97 8.98 -13.54
N ARG A 49 13.02 8.59 -14.82
CA ARG A 49 12.05 7.67 -15.43
C ARG A 49 11.99 6.32 -14.72
N ARG A 50 13.15 5.76 -14.33
CA ARG A 50 13.21 4.51 -13.57
C ARG A 50 12.64 4.63 -12.17
N HIS A 51 12.94 5.72 -11.48
CA HIS A 51 12.41 5.98 -10.14
C HIS A 51 10.88 6.07 -10.16
N VAL A 52 10.34 6.89 -11.07
CA VAL A 52 8.91 7.05 -11.28
C VAL A 52 8.22 5.75 -11.70
N ALA A 53 8.85 4.95 -12.58
CA ALA A 53 8.31 3.64 -12.96
C ALA A 53 8.25 2.69 -11.76
N GLU A 54 9.28 2.69 -10.91
CA GLU A 54 9.28 1.89 -9.68
C GLU A 54 8.21 2.35 -8.69
N GLU A 55 8.01 3.66 -8.51
CA GLU A 55 6.97 4.17 -7.62
C GLU A 55 5.56 3.83 -8.13
N ARG A 56 5.31 3.96 -9.44
CA ARG A 56 4.06 3.48 -10.07
C ARG A 56 3.84 2.00 -9.83
N ARG A 57 4.90 1.20 -9.99
CA ARG A 57 4.87 -0.24 -9.70
C ARG A 57 4.58 -0.49 -8.22
N VAL A 58 5.18 0.25 -7.29
CA VAL A 58 4.89 0.14 -5.84
C VAL A 58 3.43 0.48 -5.56
N ALA A 59 2.90 1.55 -6.16
CA ALA A 59 1.50 1.95 -5.98
C ALA A 59 0.53 0.88 -6.50
N SER A 60 0.83 0.26 -7.64
CA SER A 60 -0.02 -0.78 -8.24
C SER A 60 0.15 -2.17 -7.61
N GLN A 61 1.38 -2.57 -7.29
CA GLN A 61 1.75 -3.96 -6.93
C GLN A 61 2.23 -4.08 -5.47
N GLY A 62 2.22 -3.00 -4.70
CA GLY A 62 2.77 -2.94 -3.35
C GLY A 62 4.30 -3.03 -3.27
N ARG A 63 4.83 -3.11 -2.05
CA ARG A 63 6.27 -3.16 -1.75
C ARG A 63 6.89 -4.56 -1.83
N GLY A 64 6.12 -5.55 -2.30
CA GLY A 64 6.66 -6.87 -2.65
C GLY A 64 7.61 -6.80 -3.85
N ARG A 65 8.20 -7.93 -4.19
CA ARG A 65 8.95 -8.12 -5.44
C ARG A 65 8.03 -7.85 -6.63
N SER A 66 8.60 -7.19 -7.65
CA SER A 66 7.93 -6.87 -8.90
C SER A 66 7.45 -8.09 -9.66
N ILE A 67 6.32 -7.94 -10.37
CA ILE A 67 5.87 -8.95 -11.33
C ILE A 67 6.85 -8.99 -12.51
N ASN A 68 7.74 -9.97 -12.51
CA ASN A 68 8.75 -10.11 -13.56
C ASN A 68 8.21 -10.92 -14.74
N THR A 69 8.13 -10.30 -15.91
CA THR A 69 7.60 -10.90 -17.13
C THR A 69 8.46 -10.58 -18.36
N ALA A 70 8.37 -11.44 -19.37
CA ALA A 70 8.93 -11.20 -20.71
C ALA A 70 8.04 -11.84 -21.77
N GLU A 71 8.01 -11.25 -22.97
CA GLU A 71 7.27 -11.80 -24.10
C GLU A 71 8.23 -12.27 -25.19
N LEU A 72 8.02 -13.48 -25.71
CA LEU A 72 8.82 -14.08 -26.77
C LEU A 72 7.94 -14.95 -27.67
N TYR A 73 7.96 -14.69 -28.98
CA TYR A 73 7.17 -15.41 -29.99
C TYR A 73 5.67 -15.54 -29.68
N GLY A 74 5.07 -14.49 -29.10
CA GLY A 74 3.64 -14.47 -28.74
C GLY A 74 3.28 -15.24 -27.46
N TYR A 75 4.28 -15.76 -26.74
CA TYR A 75 4.11 -16.33 -25.41
C TYR A 75 4.67 -15.38 -24.36
N ARG A 76 3.96 -15.26 -23.25
CA ARG A 76 4.38 -14.51 -22.07
C ARG A 76 4.95 -15.46 -21.03
N GLY A 77 6.18 -15.19 -20.61
CA GLY A 77 6.79 -15.77 -19.42
C GLY A 77 6.51 -14.92 -18.19
N VAL A 78 6.08 -15.54 -17.10
CA VAL A 78 5.85 -14.88 -15.81
C VAL A 78 6.63 -15.61 -14.73
N SER A 79 7.45 -14.87 -13.98
CA SER A 79 8.25 -15.44 -12.90
C SER A 79 7.40 -15.63 -11.64
N VAL A 80 7.45 -16.84 -11.09
CA VAL A 80 6.76 -17.24 -9.86
C VAL A 80 7.76 -17.88 -8.90
N GLY A 81 8.34 -17.07 -8.02
CA GLY A 81 9.45 -17.49 -7.16
C GLY A 81 10.67 -17.84 -8.03
N ASN A 82 11.08 -19.11 -8.00
CA ASN A 82 12.20 -19.63 -8.80
C ASN A 82 11.76 -20.32 -10.11
N ALA A 83 10.48 -20.28 -10.46
CA ALA A 83 9.95 -20.86 -11.70
C ALA A 83 9.52 -19.77 -12.69
N VAL A 84 9.46 -20.11 -13.98
CA VAL A 84 8.84 -19.29 -15.02
C VAL A 84 7.70 -20.09 -15.63
N LEU A 85 6.49 -19.54 -15.60
CA LEU A 85 5.33 -20.11 -16.28
C LEU A 85 5.17 -19.44 -17.64
N LEU A 86 4.87 -20.23 -18.66
CA LEU A 86 4.70 -19.79 -20.03
C LEU A 86 3.24 -19.98 -20.47
N GLY A 87 2.66 -18.97 -21.09
CA GLY A 87 1.29 -19.02 -21.59
C GLY A 87 0.98 -17.86 -22.52
N VAL A 88 -0.25 -17.84 -23.02
CA VAL A 88 -0.77 -16.74 -23.84
C VAL A 88 -1.65 -15.87 -22.95
N TRP A 89 -1.03 -14.85 -22.35
CA TRP A 89 -1.70 -13.93 -21.44
C TRP A 89 -1.43 -12.49 -21.84
N ARG A 90 -2.51 -11.71 -21.95
CA ARG A 90 -2.48 -10.27 -22.24
C ARG A 90 -2.58 -9.45 -20.97
N THR A 91 -3.39 -9.91 -20.03
CA THR A 91 -3.60 -9.26 -18.74
C THR A 91 -3.03 -10.12 -17.61
N PHE A 92 -2.70 -9.50 -16.49
CA PHE A 92 -2.27 -10.25 -15.31
C PHE A 92 -3.42 -11.11 -14.76
N HIS A 93 -4.68 -10.67 -14.89
CA HIS A 93 -5.87 -11.44 -14.55
C HIS A 93 -5.98 -12.79 -15.29
N GLU A 94 -5.62 -12.84 -16.58
CA GLU A 94 -5.61 -14.08 -17.37
C GLU A 94 -4.52 -15.05 -16.88
N PHE A 95 -3.34 -14.49 -16.54
CA PHE A 95 -2.28 -15.26 -15.91
C PHE A 95 -2.73 -15.82 -14.57
N LEU A 96 -3.30 -14.98 -13.70
CA LEU A 96 -3.78 -15.38 -12.37
C LEU A 96 -4.84 -16.47 -12.45
N TRP A 97 -5.76 -16.39 -13.41
CA TRP A 97 -6.72 -17.46 -13.67
C TRP A 97 -6.04 -18.80 -13.94
N SER A 98 -5.05 -18.81 -14.83
CA SER A 98 -4.27 -20.01 -15.17
C SER A 98 -3.45 -20.50 -13.97
N TYR A 99 -2.87 -19.57 -13.22
CA TYR A 99 -2.02 -19.83 -12.06
C TYR A 99 -2.80 -20.44 -10.89
N LEU A 100 -4.04 -19.99 -10.66
CA LEU A 100 -4.93 -20.56 -9.65
C LEU A 100 -5.06 -22.07 -9.87
N TRP A 101 -5.46 -22.48 -11.07
CA TRP A 101 -5.67 -23.90 -11.36
C TRP A 101 -4.38 -24.69 -11.45
N HIS A 102 -3.26 -24.05 -11.83
CA HIS A 102 -1.93 -24.63 -11.70
C HIS A 102 -1.60 -24.99 -10.23
N CYS A 103 -1.94 -24.13 -9.27
CA CYS A 103 -1.68 -24.37 -7.85
C CYS A 103 -2.49 -25.56 -7.28
N PHE A 104 -3.75 -25.70 -7.70
CA PHE A 104 -4.61 -26.77 -7.20
C PHE A 104 -4.37 -28.10 -7.92
N GLY A 105 -3.89 -28.08 -9.16
CA GLY A 105 -3.59 -29.26 -9.95
C GLY A 105 -4.82 -29.88 -10.64
N GLY A 106 -4.61 -30.38 -11.85
CA GLY A 106 -5.68 -30.90 -12.72
C GLY A 106 -6.45 -32.08 -12.12
N GLU A 107 -5.76 -33.05 -11.52
CA GLU A 107 -6.40 -34.24 -10.94
C GLU A 107 -7.42 -33.90 -9.85
N TRP A 108 -7.09 -32.92 -8.98
CA TRP A 108 -8.01 -32.48 -7.94
C TRP A 108 -9.24 -31.79 -8.55
N ARG A 109 -9.01 -30.92 -9.54
CA ARG A 109 -10.09 -30.22 -10.23
C ARG A 109 -11.05 -31.20 -10.92
N GLU A 110 -10.52 -32.14 -11.69
CA GLU A 110 -11.32 -33.17 -12.37
C GLU A 110 -12.13 -34.03 -11.37
N ALA A 111 -11.56 -34.32 -10.20
CA ALA A 111 -12.26 -35.07 -9.16
C ALA A 111 -13.42 -34.27 -8.56
N GLU A 112 -13.26 -32.96 -8.35
CA GLU A 112 -14.34 -32.10 -7.87
C GLU A 112 -15.42 -31.85 -8.93
N GLU A 113 -15.06 -31.68 -10.21
CA GLU A 113 -16.02 -31.47 -11.30
C GLU A 113 -17.01 -32.63 -11.46
N LYS A 114 -16.57 -33.85 -11.14
CA LYS A 114 -17.40 -35.07 -11.15
C LYS A 114 -18.43 -35.12 -10.02
N LYS A 115 -18.30 -34.27 -8.99
CA LYS A 115 -19.26 -34.24 -7.87
C LYS A 115 -20.54 -33.48 -8.25
N PRO A 116 -21.69 -33.81 -7.65
CA PRO A 116 -22.90 -32.98 -7.72
C PRO A 116 -22.62 -31.56 -7.21
N GLU A 117 -23.29 -30.55 -7.78
CA GLU A 117 -23.04 -29.13 -7.48
C GLU A 117 -22.99 -28.79 -5.96
N PRO A 118 -23.92 -29.27 -5.11
CA PRO A 118 -23.88 -28.95 -3.67
C PRO A 118 -22.68 -29.56 -2.92
N GLU A 119 -22.07 -30.59 -3.50
CA GLU A 119 -20.93 -31.30 -2.95
C GLU A 119 -19.59 -30.78 -3.46
N ARG A 120 -19.61 -30.01 -4.57
CA ARG A 120 -18.41 -29.41 -5.16
C ARG A 120 -17.74 -28.45 -4.21
N HIS A 121 -16.42 -28.40 -4.29
CA HIS A 121 -15.65 -27.39 -3.59
C HIS A 121 -16.10 -25.97 -3.95
N VAL A 122 -16.04 -25.07 -2.97
CA VAL A 122 -16.56 -23.69 -3.08
C VAL A 122 -15.95 -22.92 -4.27
N LEU A 123 -14.67 -23.15 -4.57
CA LEU A 123 -13.99 -22.51 -5.70
C LEU A 123 -14.63 -22.82 -7.06
N LEU A 124 -15.11 -24.06 -7.28
CA LEU A 124 -15.74 -24.43 -8.56
C LEU A 124 -17.17 -23.89 -8.67
N ARG A 125 -17.84 -23.70 -7.54
CA ARG A 125 -19.14 -23.01 -7.50
C ARG A 125 -18.98 -21.53 -7.84
N TRP A 126 -17.96 -20.87 -7.25
CA TRP A 126 -17.62 -19.49 -7.61
C TRP A 126 -17.17 -19.37 -9.06
N GLU A 127 -16.37 -20.31 -9.57
CA GLU A 127 -15.96 -20.34 -10.98
C GLU A 127 -17.18 -20.43 -11.90
N SER A 128 -18.16 -21.27 -11.57
CA SER A 128 -19.38 -21.43 -12.39
C SER A 128 -20.13 -20.10 -12.52
N LEU A 129 -20.31 -19.37 -11.41
CA LEU A 129 -20.93 -18.04 -11.41
C LEU A 129 -20.14 -17.02 -12.22
N TRP A 130 -18.82 -17.02 -12.08
CA TRP A 130 -17.93 -16.12 -12.81
C TRP A 130 -17.96 -16.39 -14.33
N VAL A 131 -17.88 -17.66 -14.73
CA VAL A 131 -17.91 -18.06 -16.15
C VAL A 131 -19.25 -17.73 -16.79
N GLU A 132 -20.36 -17.94 -16.09
CA GLU A 132 -21.71 -17.57 -16.57
C GLU A 132 -21.77 -16.07 -16.88
N GLN A 133 -21.31 -15.22 -15.97
CA GLN A 133 -21.25 -13.77 -16.17
C GLN A 133 -20.35 -13.37 -17.35
N MET A 134 -19.16 -13.94 -17.43
CA MET A 134 -18.20 -13.60 -18.49
C MET A 134 -18.68 -14.06 -19.88
N SER A 135 -19.46 -15.14 -19.94
CA SER A 135 -20.03 -15.69 -21.17
C SER A 135 -21.28 -14.93 -21.65
N ALA A 136 -21.91 -14.12 -20.79
CA ALA A 136 -23.15 -13.41 -21.08
C ALA A 136 -23.01 -12.19 -22.02
N GLY A 137 -21.81 -11.85 -22.51
CA GLY A 137 -21.60 -10.75 -23.46
C GLY A 137 -20.94 -11.19 -24.77
N SER A 138 -21.22 -10.48 -25.85
CA SER A 138 -20.52 -10.65 -27.13
C SER A 138 -19.10 -10.12 -27.03
N ALA A 139 -18.11 -10.98 -27.26
CA ALA A 139 -16.69 -10.58 -27.34
C ALA A 139 -16.25 -10.54 -28.80
N GLU A 140 -15.68 -9.42 -29.23
CA GLU A 140 -14.86 -9.40 -30.45
C GLU A 140 -13.55 -10.17 -30.18
N PRO A 141 -13.12 -11.08 -31.07
CA PRO A 141 -11.87 -11.79 -30.91
C PRO A 141 -10.71 -10.79 -30.76
N ARG A 142 -9.86 -10.99 -29.75
CA ARG A 142 -8.61 -10.23 -29.54
C ARG A 142 -8.75 -8.75 -29.14
N LYS A 143 -9.89 -8.30 -28.60
CA LYS A 143 -9.97 -7.02 -27.87
C LYS A 143 -10.13 -7.23 -26.36
N THR A 144 -9.44 -6.42 -25.57
CA THR A 144 -9.59 -6.39 -24.11
C THR A 144 -10.96 -5.80 -23.76
N ARG A 145 -11.66 -6.39 -22.78
CA ARG A 145 -12.97 -5.95 -22.31
C ARG A 145 -12.87 -5.56 -20.83
N TYR A 146 -13.48 -4.44 -20.46
CA TYR A 146 -13.76 -4.11 -19.07
C TYR A 146 -15.07 -4.76 -18.64
N THR A 147 -15.05 -5.39 -17.48
CA THR A 147 -16.21 -5.99 -16.85
C THR A 147 -16.15 -5.74 -15.36
N ASP A 148 -17.26 -5.32 -14.77
CA ASP A 148 -17.35 -5.19 -13.32
C ASP A 148 -17.12 -6.55 -12.66
N MET A 149 -16.24 -6.57 -11.66
CA MET A 149 -15.93 -7.77 -10.91
C MET A 149 -17.06 -8.08 -9.94
N THR A 150 -17.64 -9.28 -10.04
CA THR A 150 -18.60 -9.77 -9.04
C THR A 150 -17.91 -10.36 -7.83
N GLY A 151 -18.65 -10.61 -6.74
CA GLY A 151 -18.13 -11.30 -5.55
C GLY A 151 -17.39 -12.59 -5.84
N ALA A 152 -17.90 -13.41 -6.77
CA ALA A 152 -17.25 -14.64 -7.21
C ALA A 152 -15.91 -14.34 -7.93
N GLY A 153 -15.91 -13.37 -8.85
CA GLY A 153 -14.70 -12.94 -9.56
C GLY A 153 -13.64 -12.40 -8.61
N VAL A 154 -14.01 -11.50 -7.70
CA VAL A 154 -13.10 -10.91 -6.71
C VAL A 154 -12.51 -11.98 -5.82
N ALA A 155 -13.31 -12.93 -5.34
CA ALA A 155 -12.81 -14.01 -4.49
C ALA A 155 -11.79 -14.89 -5.21
N LEU A 156 -12.05 -15.27 -6.46
CA LEU A 156 -11.13 -16.10 -7.25
C LEU A 156 -9.83 -15.36 -7.60
N GLN A 157 -9.93 -14.13 -8.10
CA GLN A 157 -8.74 -13.34 -8.48
C GLN A 157 -7.91 -12.94 -7.27
N THR A 158 -8.55 -12.60 -6.15
CA THR A 158 -7.86 -12.32 -4.88
C THR A 158 -7.10 -13.54 -4.39
N LEU A 159 -7.72 -14.72 -4.38
CA LEU A 159 -7.02 -15.94 -3.99
C LEU A 159 -5.84 -16.23 -4.91
N ALA A 160 -6.04 -16.16 -6.22
CA ALA A 160 -4.99 -16.39 -7.21
C ALA A 160 -3.80 -15.45 -6.98
N TYR A 161 -4.07 -14.16 -6.76
CA TYR A 161 -3.05 -13.16 -6.49
C TYR A 161 -2.33 -13.41 -5.17
N ASN A 162 -3.05 -13.77 -4.10
CA ASN A 162 -2.45 -14.09 -2.81
C ASN A 162 -1.49 -15.28 -2.88
N LEU A 163 -1.88 -16.34 -3.61
CA LEU A 163 -1.02 -17.50 -3.83
C LEU A 163 0.23 -17.11 -4.64
N TYR A 164 0.06 -16.23 -5.64
CA TYR A 164 1.18 -15.72 -6.44
C TYR A 164 2.14 -14.93 -5.56
N LEU A 165 1.64 -13.99 -4.76
CA LEU A 165 2.44 -13.15 -3.86
C LEU A 165 3.23 -14.01 -2.88
N LEU A 166 2.58 -14.99 -2.24
CA LEU A 166 3.24 -15.96 -1.35
C LEU A 166 4.38 -16.70 -2.06
N LYS A 167 4.10 -17.36 -3.18
CA LYS A 167 5.12 -18.13 -3.91
C LYS A 167 6.25 -17.24 -4.43
N HIS A 168 5.95 -16.02 -4.84
CA HIS A 168 6.89 -15.11 -5.47
C HIS A 168 7.79 -14.40 -4.44
N ASN A 169 7.28 -14.09 -3.25
CA ASN A 169 7.98 -13.30 -2.24
C ASN A 169 8.55 -14.11 -1.08
N ALA A 170 7.90 -15.21 -0.74
CA ALA A 170 8.24 -16.06 0.39
C ALA A 170 8.23 -17.52 -0.05
N GLU A 171 7.34 -18.32 0.52
CA GLU A 171 7.11 -19.71 0.17
C GLU A 171 5.61 -19.96 0.09
N LEU A 172 5.21 -20.80 -0.86
CA LEU A 172 3.84 -21.33 -0.91
C LEU A 172 3.87 -22.77 -0.39
N GLN A 173 3.54 -22.92 0.89
CA GLN A 173 3.58 -24.22 1.56
C GLN A 173 2.49 -25.15 1.01
N ARG A 174 2.87 -26.40 0.74
CA ARG A 174 1.94 -27.46 0.29
C ARG A 174 0.74 -27.61 1.24
N ARG A 175 0.99 -27.48 2.55
CA ARG A 175 -0.06 -27.55 3.58
C ARG A 175 -1.15 -26.49 3.39
N LEU A 176 -0.79 -25.26 3.01
CA LEU A 176 -1.79 -24.21 2.77
C LEU A 176 -2.70 -24.61 1.61
N ILE A 177 -2.12 -25.12 0.52
CA ILE A 177 -2.87 -25.63 -0.63
C ILE A 177 -3.77 -26.81 -0.25
N ASP A 178 -3.26 -27.76 0.53
CA ASP A 178 -4.04 -28.92 0.98
C ASP A 178 -5.24 -28.50 1.85
N ARG A 179 -5.07 -27.47 2.70
CA ARG A 179 -6.16 -26.89 3.49
C ARG A 179 -7.17 -26.12 2.62
N LEU A 180 -6.70 -25.40 1.61
CA LEU A 180 -7.55 -24.72 0.62
C LEU A 180 -8.35 -25.71 -0.24
N LYS A 181 -7.93 -26.97 -0.37
CA LYS A 181 -8.70 -28.03 -1.03
C LYS A 181 -9.78 -28.64 -0.14
N HIS A 182 -9.70 -28.43 1.17
CA HIS A 182 -10.57 -29.06 2.15
C HIS A 182 -11.67 -28.09 2.60
N ARG A 183 -12.94 -28.45 2.34
CA ARG A 183 -14.11 -27.58 2.58
C ARG A 183 -14.15 -26.95 3.98
N ASP A 184 -13.94 -27.75 5.02
CA ASP A 184 -14.03 -27.27 6.42
C ASP A 184 -12.86 -26.38 6.85
N GLN A 185 -11.75 -26.41 6.12
CA GLN A 185 -10.53 -25.66 6.43
C GLN A 185 -10.32 -24.47 5.49
N PHE A 186 -11.12 -24.41 4.42
CA PHE A 186 -10.99 -23.43 3.35
C PHE A 186 -10.99 -21.99 3.85
N ASN A 187 -12.00 -21.56 4.62
CA ASN A 187 -12.12 -20.16 5.05
C ASN A 187 -10.91 -19.69 5.87
N GLY A 188 -10.40 -20.54 6.76
CA GLY A 188 -9.21 -20.23 7.54
C GLY A 188 -7.95 -20.12 6.69
N ALA A 189 -7.74 -21.06 5.77
CA ALA A 189 -6.60 -21.05 4.85
C ALA A 189 -6.67 -19.91 3.82
N TYR A 190 -7.88 -19.59 3.35
CA TYR A 190 -8.14 -18.49 2.45
C TYR A 190 -7.75 -17.15 3.11
N TYR A 191 -8.20 -16.94 4.35
CA TYR A 191 -7.87 -15.72 5.09
C TYR A 191 -6.39 -15.63 5.47
N GLU A 192 -5.75 -16.74 5.83
CA GLU A 192 -4.30 -16.81 6.05
C GLU A 192 -3.51 -16.34 4.82
N ALA A 193 -3.91 -16.76 3.62
CA ALA A 193 -3.28 -16.32 2.37
C ALA A 193 -3.44 -14.81 2.13
N MET A 194 -4.60 -14.24 2.46
CA MET A 194 -4.84 -12.78 2.37
C MET A 194 -3.94 -12.01 3.34
N VAL A 195 -3.92 -12.40 4.61
CA VAL A 195 -3.14 -11.72 5.67
C VAL A 195 -1.66 -11.73 5.35
N ALA A 196 -1.13 -12.88 4.88
CA ALA A 196 0.26 -12.96 4.43
C ALA A 196 0.54 -12.02 3.25
N SER A 197 -0.40 -11.91 2.32
CA SER A 197 -0.26 -11.05 1.14
C SER A 197 -0.27 -9.57 1.50
N TRP A 198 -1.12 -9.12 2.43
CA TRP A 198 -1.07 -7.73 2.93
C TRP A 198 0.25 -7.40 3.61
N CYS A 199 0.80 -8.34 4.37
CA CYS A 199 2.14 -8.17 4.97
C CYS A 199 3.21 -8.01 3.87
N ILE A 200 3.17 -8.82 2.81
CA ILE A 200 4.09 -8.70 1.66
C ILE A 200 3.93 -7.33 0.98
N LEU A 201 2.70 -6.90 0.72
CA LEU A 201 2.40 -5.63 0.05
C LEU A 201 2.81 -4.41 0.89
N ALA A 202 2.74 -4.52 2.22
CA ALA A 202 3.27 -3.52 3.15
C ALA A 202 4.82 -3.51 3.23
N GLY A 203 5.49 -4.50 2.64
CA GLY A 203 6.95 -4.60 2.57
C GLY A 203 7.58 -5.51 3.63
N PHE A 204 6.79 -6.30 4.35
CA PHE A 204 7.31 -7.25 5.33
C PHE A 204 7.91 -8.47 4.63
N LYS A 205 9.00 -8.99 5.21
CA LYS A 205 9.55 -10.30 4.85
C LYS A 205 8.93 -11.37 5.76
N LEU A 206 8.36 -12.40 5.15
CA LEU A 206 7.70 -13.47 5.89
C LEU A 206 8.66 -14.63 6.17
N THR A 207 8.58 -15.16 7.38
CA THR A 207 9.19 -16.43 7.79
C THR A 207 8.07 -17.35 8.26
N LEU A 208 7.72 -18.34 7.46
CA LEU A 208 6.67 -19.31 7.79
C LEU A 208 7.19 -20.25 8.87
N LEU A 209 6.31 -20.61 9.81
CA LEU A 209 6.67 -21.44 10.95
C LEU A 209 6.15 -22.86 10.74
N ASP A 210 7.02 -23.86 10.92
CA ASP A 210 6.57 -25.24 10.97
C ASP A 210 5.80 -25.49 12.27
N GLU A 211 4.69 -26.23 12.17
CA GLU A 211 4.02 -26.73 13.38
C GLU A 211 4.83 -27.91 13.92
N VAL A 212 5.49 -27.72 15.06
CA VAL A 212 6.08 -28.81 15.82
C VAL A 212 4.95 -29.66 16.39
N SER A 213 4.94 -30.95 16.07
CA SER A 213 3.94 -31.91 16.56
C SER A 213 3.88 -31.91 18.10
N GLY A 214 2.75 -31.49 18.67
CA GLY A 214 2.27 -32.08 19.93
C GLY A 214 2.02 -31.19 21.14
N LYS A 215 2.41 -29.91 21.21
CA LYS A 215 1.96 -28.96 22.26
C LYS A 215 2.51 -27.55 22.01
N SER A 216 1.62 -26.56 22.08
CA SER A 216 1.81 -25.15 21.69
C SER A 216 1.90 -24.92 20.17
N ARG A 217 0.80 -24.43 19.59
CA ARG A 217 0.78 -23.96 18.20
C ARG A 217 1.61 -22.68 18.11
N ASN A 218 2.46 -22.59 17.09
CA ASN A 218 3.07 -21.33 16.69
C ASN A 218 2.00 -20.40 16.11
N CYS A 219 2.32 -19.11 15.99
CA CYS A 219 1.60 -18.23 15.08
C CYS A 219 1.75 -18.73 13.63
N GLU A 220 0.91 -18.26 12.72
CA GLU A 220 0.94 -18.71 11.31
C GLU A 220 2.31 -18.39 10.67
N PHE A 221 2.85 -17.20 10.93
CA PHE A 221 4.19 -16.80 10.48
C PHE A 221 4.75 -15.63 11.29
N ASN A 222 6.05 -15.38 11.14
CA ASN A 222 6.69 -14.14 11.57
C ASN A 222 6.84 -13.18 10.38
N ALA A 223 6.50 -11.91 10.59
CA ALA A 223 6.63 -10.83 9.61
C ALA A 223 7.70 -9.83 10.10
N THR A 224 8.76 -9.66 9.31
CA THR A 224 9.84 -8.71 9.60
C THR A 224 9.64 -7.44 8.80
N ALA A 225 9.40 -6.32 9.47
CA ALA A 225 9.22 -5.02 8.84
C ALA A 225 10.53 -4.46 8.25
N PRO A 226 10.47 -3.48 7.34
CA PRO A 226 11.66 -2.79 6.83
C PRO A 226 12.55 -2.18 7.94
N SER A 227 11.96 -1.78 9.07
CA SER A 227 12.68 -1.27 10.25
C SER A 227 13.49 -2.36 10.99
N GLY A 228 13.26 -3.64 10.69
CA GLY A 228 13.85 -4.79 11.37
C GLY A 228 13.04 -5.31 12.56
N ARG A 229 11.95 -4.64 12.95
CA ARG A 229 11.00 -5.16 13.94
C ARG A 229 10.33 -6.44 13.42
N VAL A 230 10.14 -7.41 14.31
CA VAL A 230 9.54 -8.70 14.00
C VAL A 230 8.23 -8.84 14.74
N PHE A 231 7.18 -9.21 14.02
CA PHE A 231 5.85 -9.47 14.55
C PHE A 231 5.47 -10.92 14.29
N ALA A 232 4.91 -11.60 15.30
CA ALA A 232 4.24 -12.88 15.11
C ALA A 232 2.79 -12.62 14.70
N VAL A 233 2.40 -13.18 13.57
CA VAL A 233 1.11 -12.93 12.93
C VAL A 233 0.23 -14.16 13.06
N GLU A 234 -0.95 -13.97 13.64
CA GLU A 234 -1.98 -15.02 13.73
C GLU A 234 -3.22 -14.58 12.94
N ALA A 235 -3.72 -15.44 12.07
CA ALA A 235 -4.96 -15.22 11.32
C ALA A 235 -6.10 -16.12 11.84
N LYS A 236 -7.28 -15.54 12.04
CA LYS A 236 -8.49 -16.25 12.47
C LYS A 236 -9.68 -15.86 11.62
N ALA A 237 -10.24 -16.82 10.89
CA ALA A 237 -11.52 -16.64 10.23
C ALA A 237 -12.66 -17.15 11.10
N ARG A 238 -13.71 -16.34 11.27
CA ARG A 238 -14.99 -16.83 11.80
C ARG A 238 -15.70 -17.65 10.72
N GLN A 239 -16.57 -18.55 11.17
CA GLN A 239 -17.50 -19.19 10.25
C GLN A 239 -18.48 -18.14 9.70
N PRO A 240 -18.79 -18.14 8.40
CA PRO A 240 -19.69 -17.18 7.78
C PRO A 240 -21.09 -17.15 8.42
N GLY A 241 -21.76 -16.00 8.32
CA GLY A 241 -23.19 -15.86 8.65
C GLY A 241 -23.50 -15.65 10.13
N LYS A 242 -22.52 -15.25 10.95
CA LYS A 242 -22.76 -14.86 12.34
C LYS A 242 -23.27 -13.42 12.42
N ALA A 243 -24.39 -13.24 13.13
CA ALA A 243 -25.09 -11.95 13.25
C ALA A 243 -24.44 -10.94 14.24
N HIS A 244 -23.41 -11.35 14.98
CA HIS A 244 -22.71 -10.46 15.93
C HIS A 244 -21.29 -10.15 15.46
N THR A 245 -20.70 -9.08 15.98
CA THR A 245 -19.33 -8.61 15.68
C THR A 245 -18.30 -9.03 16.74
N ASP A 246 -18.74 -9.63 17.86
CA ASP A 246 -17.81 -10.05 18.92
C ASP A 246 -16.70 -11.02 18.44
N VAL A 247 -15.45 -10.68 18.76
CA VAL A 247 -14.22 -11.37 18.36
C VAL A 247 -13.49 -12.07 19.52
N GLY A 248 -14.08 -12.06 20.73
CA GLY A 248 -13.39 -12.50 21.96
C GLY A 248 -12.79 -13.90 21.90
N ASN A 249 -13.51 -14.87 21.32
CA ASN A 249 -13.00 -16.26 21.22
C ASN A 249 -11.79 -16.35 20.29
N GLN A 250 -11.85 -15.68 19.13
CA GLN A 250 -10.75 -15.64 18.17
C GLN A 250 -9.52 -14.96 18.77
N LEU A 251 -9.73 -13.86 19.50
CA LEU A 251 -8.67 -13.15 20.22
C LEU A 251 -8.03 -14.06 21.28
N VAL A 252 -8.82 -14.70 22.14
CA VAL A 252 -8.31 -15.64 23.16
C VAL A 252 -7.51 -16.77 22.54
N ASP A 253 -8.01 -17.38 21.46
CA ASP A 253 -7.33 -18.47 20.76
C ASP A 253 -6.00 -18.03 20.15
N ALA A 254 -5.95 -16.80 19.60
CA ALA A 254 -4.73 -16.21 19.07
C ALA A 254 -3.71 -15.88 20.17
N LEU A 255 -4.15 -15.30 21.29
CA LEU A 255 -3.27 -14.94 22.40
C LEU A 255 -2.68 -16.14 23.15
N ARG A 256 -3.29 -17.33 23.01
CA ARG A 256 -2.73 -18.60 23.52
C ARG A 256 -1.52 -19.10 22.72
N LYS A 257 -1.28 -18.55 21.52
CA LYS A 257 -0.12 -18.94 20.70
C LYS A 257 1.17 -18.45 21.33
N HIS A 258 2.14 -19.35 21.40
CA HIS A 258 3.46 -19.04 21.94
C HIS A 258 4.26 -18.23 20.90
N THR A 259 4.85 -17.14 21.36
CA THR A 259 5.80 -16.35 20.57
C THR A 259 6.55 -15.40 21.51
N GLU A 260 7.79 -15.10 21.15
CA GLU A 260 8.66 -14.11 21.79
C GLU A 260 8.54 -12.72 21.16
N HIS A 261 7.80 -12.61 20.05
CA HIS A 261 7.63 -11.36 19.29
C HIS A 261 6.34 -10.64 19.67
N GLU A 262 6.28 -9.35 19.33
CA GLU A 262 5.02 -8.59 19.34
C GLU A 262 3.99 -9.27 18.43
N ARG A 263 2.71 -9.23 18.80
CA ARG A 263 1.65 -9.94 18.08
C ARG A 263 0.84 -9.00 17.21
N ILE A 264 0.55 -9.44 15.99
CA ILE A 264 -0.54 -8.90 15.17
C ILE A 264 -1.55 -10.03 14.99
N VAL A 265 -2.78 -9.80 15.43
CA VAL A 265 -3.87 -10.77 15.36
C VAL A 265 -4.89 -10.27 14.35
N PHE A 266 -5.05 -11.03 13.28
CA PHE A 266 -6.05 -10.79 12.24
C PHE A 266 -7.29 -11.63 12.51
N ILE A 267 -8.47 -10.99 12.47
CA ILE A 267 -9.75 -11.66 12.72
C ILE A 267 -10.75 -11.29 11.63
N GLU A 268 -11.10 -12.25 10.78
CA GLU A 268 -12.14 -12.08 9.76
C GLU A 268 -13.53 -12.37 10.34
N LEU A 269 -14.44 -11.42 10.16
CA LEU A 269 -15.81 -11.52 10.66
C LEU A 269 -16.70 -12.38 9.78
N SER A 270 -16.58 -12.28 8.46
CA SER A 270 -17.44 -12.94 7.47
C SER A 270 -18.94 -12.73 7.72
N SER A 271 -19.29 -11.53 8.21
CA SER A 271 -20.66 -11.10 8.49
C SER A 271 -21.27 -10.42 7.26
N GLU A 272 -22.56 -10.09 7.32
CA GLU A 272 -23.24 -9.27 6.30
C GLU A 272 -22.62 -7.87 6.20
N ASP A 273 -23.12 -7.04 5.28
CA ASP A 273 -22.70 -5.65 5.19
C ASP A 273 -23.05 -4.90 6.49
N ILE A 274 -22.03 -4.38 7.16
CA ILE A 274 -22.15 -3.66 8.43
C ILE A 274 -21.71 -2.21 8.18
N PRO A 275 -22.50 -1.20 8.58
CA PRO A 275 -22.07 0.19 8.49
C PRO A 275 -20.73 0.43 9.19
N SER A 276 -19.81 1.13 8.54
CA SER A 276 -18.43 1.28 8.98
C SER A 276 -18.31 1.84 10.41
N LYS A 277 -19.10 2.88 10.74
CA LYS A 277 -19.15 3.46 12.11
C LYS A 277 -19.62 2.46 13.16
N GLN A 278 -20.67 1.70 12.87
CA GLN A 278 -21.18 0.66 13.77
C GLN A 278 -20.10 -0.42 14.00
N LEU A 279 -19.41 -0.84 12.94
CA LEU A 279 -18.36 -1.84 13.04
C LEU A 279 -17.22 -1.38 13.97
N VAL A 280 -16.74 -0.14 13.83
CA VAL A 280 -15.71 0.42 14.71
C VAL A 280 -16.17 0.43 16.16
N GLU A 281 -17.34 1.00 16.45
CA GLU A 281 -17.84 1.08 17.84
C GLU A 281 -17.94 -0.29 18.50
N GLU A 282 -18.52 -1.27 17.79
CA GLU A 282 -18.73 -2.62 18.34
C GLU A 282 -17.42 -3.38 18.52
N VAL A 283 -16.51 -3.32 17.54
CA VAL A 283 -15.21 -4.00 17.60
C VAL A 283 -14.30 -3.37 18.65
N SER A 284 -14.18 -2.05 18.68
CA SER A 284 -13.37 -1.33 19.67
C SER A 284 -13.88 -1.62 21.08
N LYS A 285 -15.20 -1.59 21.30
CA LYS A 285 -15.79 -1.99 22.58
C LYS A 285 -15.51 -3.45 22.93
N ALA A 286 -15.59 -4.38 21.97
CA ALA A 286 -15.31 -5.79 22.21
C ALA A 286 -13.84 -6.06 22.60
N ILE A 287 -12.89 -5.34 22.00
CA ILE A 287 -11.46 -5.50 22.29
C ILE A 287 -11.09 -4.80 23.60
N ARG A 288 -11.44 -3.51 23.74
CA ARG A 288 -11.12 -2.70 24.93
C ARG A 288 -11.85 -3.19 26.19
N GLY A 289 -13.06 -3.73 26.04
CA GLY A 289 -13.80 -4.36 27.13
C GLY A 289 -13.10 -5.59 27.72
N ARG A 290 -12.02 -6.09 27.09
CA ARG A 290 -11.29 -7.29 27.51
C ARG A 290 -9.88 -7.02 28.04
N GLU A 291 -9.50 -5.77 28.26
CA GLU A 291 -8.16 -5.39 28.78
C GLU A 291 -7.78 -6.14 30.07
N ALA A 292 -8.76 -6.52 30.91
CA ALA A 292 -8.53 -7.32 32.12
C ALA A 292 -8.34 -8.85 31.87
N LEU A 293 -8.37 -9.32 30.62
CA LEU A 293 -8.27 -10.73 30.27
C LEU A 293 -6.96 -11.35 30.78
N THR A 294 -7.10 -12.55 31.35
CA THR A 294 -5.99 -13.40 31.82
C THR A 294 -5.99 -14.74 31.10
N LEU A 295 -4.82 -15.31 30.89
CA LEU A 295 -4.60 -16.66 30.35
C LEU A 295 -3.75 -17.44 31.33
N GLY A 296 -4.26 -18.57 31.82
CA GLY A 296 -3.55 -19.40 32.80
C GLY A 296 -3.20 -18.63 34.10
N GLY A 297 -4.06 -17.69 34.53
CA GLY A 297 -3.86 -16.88 35.74
C GLY A 297 -2.88 -15.71 35.58
N LYS A 298 -2.29 -15.49 34.40
CA LYS A 298 -1.43 -14.34 34.09
C LYS A 298 -2.15 -13.36 33.17
N PRO A 299 -1.85 -12.05 33.21
CA PRO A 299 -2.35 -11.11 32.22
C PRO A 299 -2.08 -11.64 30.80
N ALA A 300 -3.11 -11.64 29.94
CA ALA A 300 -2.93 -12.00 28.53
C ALA A 300 -1.92 -11.04 27.87
N PRO A 301 -1.09 -11.50 26.92
CA PRO A 301 -0.10 -10.64 26.26
C PRO A 301 -0.77 -9.56 25.40
N ALA A 302 -0.09 -8.43 25.21
CA ALA A 302 -0.54 -7.38 24.32
C ALA A 302 -0.53 -7.82 22.84
N ALA A 303 -1.40 -7.21 22.04
CA ALA A 303 -1.48 -7.45 20.60
C ALA A 303 -2.07 -6.24 19.86
N TYR A 304 -1.61 -6.02 18.64
CA TYR A 304 -2.38 -5.29 17.64
C TYR A 304 -3.46 -6.24 17.10
N VAL A 305 -4.71 -5.79 17.05
CA VAL A 305 -5.84 -6.60 16.59
C VAL A 305 -6.46 -5.94 15.37
N CYS A 306 -6.34 -6.59 14.23
CA CYS A 306 -6.91 -6.16 12.96
C CYS A 306 -8.14 -7.00 12.66
N VAL A 307 -9.33 -6.43 12.84
CA VAL A 307 -10.59 -7.09 12.53
C VAL A 307 -11.04 -6.69 11.13
N THR A 308 -11.24 -7.66 10.25
CA THR A 308 -11.68 -7.42 8.88
C THR A 308 -13.08 -7.97 8.63
N ASN A 309 -13.81 -7.39 7.67
CA ASN A 309 -15.05 -7.96 7.17
C ASN A 309 -15.03 -7.95 5.64
N HIS A 310 -15.13 -9.15 5.05
CA HIS A 310 -15.19 -9.37 3.61
C HIS A 310 -16.49 -10.08 3.22
N PRO A 311 -17.59 -9.37 2.95
CA PRO A 311 -18.90 -9.97 2.69
C PRO A 311 -19.04 -10.63 1.29
N TYR A 312 -17.99 -10.67 0.45
CA TYR A 312 -18.12 -11.12 -0.95
C TYR A 312 -18.65 -12.55 -1.11
N HIS A 313 -18.45 -13.44 -0.12
CA HIS A 313 -19.03 -14.80 -0.15
C HIS A 313 -20.56 -14.80 -0.01
N GLN A 314 -21.16 -13.68 0.39
CA GLN A 314 -22.60 -13.47 0.51
C GLN A 314 -23.14 -12.64 -0.67
N THR A 315 -22.30 -11.81 -1.30
CA THR A 315 -22.64 -11.00 -2.48
C THR A 315 -21.96 -11.51 -3.76
N LEU A 316 -22.02 -12.82 -4.00
CA LEU A 316 -21.26 -13.49 -5.08
C LEU A 316 -21.57 -12.97 -6.49
N THR A 317 -22.78 -12.50 -6.74
CA THR A 317 -23.20 -11.93 -8.03
C THR A 317 -23.27 -10.40 -8.02
N GLY A 318 -23.07 -9.77 -6.86
CA GLY A 318 -23.05 -8.32 -6.72
C GLY A 318 -21.68 -7.74 -7.10
N THR A 319 -21.68 -6.50 -7.60
CA THR A 319 -20.47 -5.76 -8.02
C THR A 319 -20.03 -4.73 -6.98
N ALA A 320 -20.94 -4.27 -6.11
CA ALA A 320 -20.63 -3.38 -5.00
C ALA A 320 -20.06 -4.17 -3.82
N ILE A 321 -18.75 -4.42 -3.81
CA ILE A 321 -18.08 -5.17 -2.76
C ILE A 321 -17.37 -4.23 -1.80
N LYS A 322 -17.91 -4.11 -0.60
CA LYS A 322 -17.26 -3.39 0.49
C LYS A 322 -16.24 -4.25 1.20
N ARG A 323 -15.18 -3.63 1.70
CA ARG A 323 -14.18 -4.27 2.56
C ARG A 323 -13.86 -3.30 3.69
N LEU A 324 -13.93 -3.81 4.91
CA LEU A 324 -13.72 -3.01 6.10
C LEU A 324 -12.62 -3.61 6.95
N MET A 325 -11.81 -2.75 7.55
CA MET A 325 -10.84 -3.12 8.57
C MET A 325 -10.92 -2.14 9.74
N VAL A 326 -10.94 -2.69 10.95
CA VAL A 326 -10.77 -1.97 12.21
C VAL A 326 -9.47 -2.44 12.84
N ALA A 327 -8.56 -1.52 13.12
CA ALA A 327 -7.30 -1.81 13.79
C ALA A 327 -7.32 -1.25 15.21
N GLU A 328 -7.16 -2.11 16.21
CA GLU A 328 -7.27 -1.75 17.61
C GLU A 328 -6.15 -2.32 18.46
N GLY A 329 -5.84 -1.60 19.54
CA GLY A 329 -4.86 -2.04 20.54
C GLY A 329 -5.52 -2.90 21.61
N PHE A 330 -5.03 -4.12 21.81
CA PHE A 330 -5.30 -4.90 23.01
C PHE A 330 -4.10 -4.79 23.95
N LYS A 331 -4.25 -4.08 25.08
CA LYS A 331 -3.16 -3.67 25.98
C LYS A 331 -2.10 -2.79 25.30
N VAL A 332 -2.51 -2.08 24.26
CA VAL A 332 -1.73 -1.05 23.57
C VAL A 332 -2.58 0.24 23.62
N PRO A 333 -2.42 1.07 24.66
CA PRO A 333 -3.35 2.17 24.95
C PRO A 333 -3.26 3.33 23.95
N ASP A 334 -2.16 3.44 23.21
CA ASP A 334 -1.84 4.51 22.26
C ASP A 334 -2.00 4.09 20.77
N PHE A 335 -2.74 3.02 20.50
CA PHE A 335 -3.02 2.55 19.14
C PHE A 335 -4.52 2.27 18.93
N GLY A 336 -5.09 2.63 17.78
CA GLY A 336 -6.51 2.41 17.45
C GLY A 336 -7.39 3.61 17.80
N THR A 337 -8.66 3.39 18.17
CA THR A 337 -9.57 4.44 18.62
C THR A 337 -9.18 4.91 20.03
N THR A 338 -8.21 5.83 20.08
CA THR A 338 -7.70 6.44 21.32
C THR A 338 -7.62 7.95 21.15
N TRP A 339 -7.76 8.67 22.27
CA TRP A 339 -7.68 10.13 22.29
C TRP A 339 -6.29 10.59 22.71
N PHE A 340 -5.76 11.60 22.03
CA PHE A 340 -4.46 12.20 22.34
C PHE A 340 -4.62 13.64 22.83
N PRO A 341 -4.00 14.00 23.96
CA PRO A 341 -3.98 15.37 24.47
C PRO A 341 -3.34 16.40 23.53
N THR A 342 -2.38 15.98 22.70
CA THR A 342 -1.64 16.87 21.79
C THR A 342 -1.36 16.22 20.45
N LEU A 343 -1.21 17.05 19.41
CA LEU A 343 -0.80 16.60 18.06
C LEU A 343 0.59 15.93 18.09
N ILE A 344 1.48 16.39 18.97
CA ILE A 344 2.82 15.80 19.14
C ILE A 344 2.73 14.37 19.69
N GLU A 345 1.87 14.13 20.68
CA GLU A 345 1.67 12.78 21.25
C GLU A 345 1.04 11.83 20.24
N GLN A 346 0.04 12.32 19.47
CA GLN A 346 -0.56 11.58 18.37
C GLN A 346 0.47 11.23 17.29
N PHE A 347 1.31 12.19 16.88
CA PHE A 347 2.36 11.97 15.89
C PHE A 347 3.41 10.97 16.36
N LYS A 348 3.86 11.07 17.63
CA LYS A 348 4.77 10.10 18.22
C LYS A 348 4.15 8.71 18.31
N ALA A 349 2.84 8.60 18.56
CA ALA A 349 2.14 7.32 18.52
C ALA A 349 2.10 6.75 17.10
N GLU A 350 1.79 7.57 16.09
CA GLU A 350 1.83 7.17 14.69
C GLU A 350 3.21 6.63 14.29
N GLN A 351 4.29 7.31 14.70
CA GLN A 351 5.67 6.84 14.49
C GLN A 351 5.96 5.50 15.19
N ARG A 352 5.49 5.31 16.43
CA ARG A 352 5.67 4.04 17.17
C ARG A 352 4.96 2.87 16.50
N HIS A 353 3.85 3.14 15.81
CA HIS A 353 2.99 2.12 15.22
C HIS A 353 3.03 2.12 13.68
N ALA A 354 4.00 2.83 13.08
CA ALA A 354 4.09 3.06 11.64
C ALA A 354 4.05 1.77 10.81
N GLU A 355 4.64 0.68 11.30
CA GLU A 355 4.63 -0.61 10.59
C GLU A 355 3.24 -1.25 10.54
N VAL A 356 2.45 -1.13 11.60
CA VAL A 356 1.07 -1.67 11.65
C VAL A 356 0.12 -0.75 10.88
N LEU A 357 0.36 0.56 10.88
CA LEU A 357 -0.36 1.51 10.05
C LEU A 357 -0.08 1.29 8.56
N ALA A 358 1.18 1.06 8.17
CA ALA A 358 1.52 0.69 6.80
C ALA A 358 0.84 -0.61 6.33
N LEU A 359 0.57 -1.53 7.27
CA LEU A 359 -0.19 -2.76 7.00
C LEU A 359 -1.69 -2.47 6.78
N ARG A 360 -2.27 -1.54 7.55
CA ARG A 360 -3.63 -1.02 7.30
C ARG A 360 -3.71 -0.34 5.93
N ASP A 361 -2.71 0.45 5.56
CA ASP A 361 -2.68 1.12 4.25
C ASP A 361 -2.57 0.11 3.11
N ALA A 362 -1.78 -0.96 3.28
CA ALA A 362 -1.69 -2.05 2.31
C ALA A 362 -3.02 -2.82 2.16
N PHE A 363 -3.81 -2.95 3.23
CA PHE A 363 -5.17 -3.47 3.18
C PHE A 363 -6.10 -2.54 2.40
N LYS A 364 -6.11 -1.24 2.76
CA LYS A 364 -6.97 -0.22 2.15
C LYS A 364 -6.76 -0.11 0.63
N ASN A 365 -5.49 -0.14 0.23
CA ASN A 365 -5.07 -0.03 -1.17
C ASN A 365 -4.99 -1.39 -1.88
N TYR A 366 -5.47 -2.48 -1.25
CA TYR A 366 -5.36 -3.81 -1.83
C TYR A 366 -6.19 -3.93 -3.11
N GLN A 367 -5.52 -4.09 -4.24
CA GLN A 367 -6.12 -4.34 -5.55
C GLN A 367 -5.32 -5.39 -6.32
N VAL A 368 -6.00 -6.16 -7.17
CA VAL A 368 -5.35 -7.10 -8.08
C VAL A 368 -4.89 -6.32 -9.31
N PRO A 369 -3.58 -6.29 -9.64
CA PRO A 369 -3.10 -5.56 -10.81
C PRO A 369 -3.72 -6.10 -12.11
N ALA A 370 -4.10 -5.21 -13.03
CA ALA A 370 -4.53 -5.64 -14.37
C ALA A 370 -3.36 -5.85 -15.34
N THR A 371 -2.28 -5.08 -15.15
CA THR A 371 -1.07 -5.07 -15.97
C THR A 371 0.10 -5.74 -15.25
N PHE A 372 1.10 -6.17 -16.01
CA PHE A 372 2.28 -6.84 -15.42
C PHE A 372 3.34 -5.84 -14.93
N ASP A 373 3.39 -4.64 -15.50
CA ASP A 373 4.42 -3.62 -15.26
C ASP A 373 3.92 -2.47 -14.36
N GLY A 374 2.65 -2.49 -13.95
CA GLY A 374 2.04 -1.41 -13.16
C GLY A 374 1.63 -0.20 -14.01
N GLU A 375 1.62 -0.32 -15.33
CA GLU A 375 1.08 0.72 -16.21
C GLU A 375 -0.45 0.82 -16.08
N VAL A 376 -0.97 2.02 -16.33
CA VAL A 376 -2.41 2.29 -16.36
C VAL A 376 -3.09 1.37 -17.39
N PRO A 377 -4.13 0.58 -17.02
CA PRO A 377 -4.73 -0.42 -17.90
C PRO A 377 -5.20 0.14 -19.25
N GLU A 378 -5.85 1.30 -19.24
CA GLU A 378 -6.39 1.97 -20.44
C GLU A 378 -5.26 2.34 -21.42
N VAL A 379 -4.07 2.65 -20.89
CA VAL A 379 -2.87 2.94 -21.68
C VAL A 379 -2.24 1.64 -22.17
N ALA A 380 -2.03 0.67 -21.27
CA ALA A 380 -1.40 -0.61 -21.58
C ALA A 380 -2.15 -1.42 -22.65
N PHE A 381 -3.48 -1.25 -22.71
CA PHE A 381 -4.35 -1.94 -23.67
C PHE A 381 -4.79 -1.07 -24.84
N GLY A 382 -4.17 0.10 -25.03
CA GLY A 382 -4.31 0.94 -26.23
C GLY A 382 -5.69 1.59 -26.38
N GLN A 383 -6.36 1.91 -25.27
CA GLN A 383 -7.69 2.54 -25.26
C GLN A 383 -7.62 4.06 -25.15
N ILE A 384 -6.45 4.60 -24.80
CA ILE A 384 -6.17 6.02 -24.82
C ILE A 384 -5.16 6.29 -25.94
N GLU A 385 -5.52 7.15 -26.88
CA GLU A 385 -4.70 7.48 -28.05
C GLU A 385 -3.60 8.51 -27.74
N ARG A 386 -3.83 9.40 -26.76
CA ARG A 386 -2.88 10.45 -26.38
C ARG A 386 -2.66 10.48 -24.88
N ARG A 387 -1.39 10.61 -24.48
CA ARG A 387 -1.01 10.75 -23.08
C ARG A 387 0.08 11.80 -22.95
N TRP A 388 -0.20 12.81 -22.15
CA TRP A 388 0.77 13.80 -21.74
C TRP A 388 1.68 13.18 -20.68
N LEU A 389 2.99 13.27 -20.89
CA LEU A 389 4.01 12.66 -20.03
C LEU A 389 4.95 13.77 -19.54
N ILE A 390 4.94 14.00 -18.23
CA ILE A 390 5.83 14.99 -17.62
C ILE A 390 7.27 14.54 -17.84
N GLY A 391 8.12 15.48 -18.27
CA GLY A 391 9.51 15.24 -18.64
C GLY A 391 9.75 14.93 -20.12
N GLU A 392 8.71 14.84 -20.96
CA GLU A 392 8.85 14.65 -22.40
C GLU A 392 8.82 15.97 -23.19
N GLN A 393 9.46 15.97 -24.37
CA GLN A 393 9.38 17.08 -25.31
C GLN A 393 8.21 16.91 -26.27
N TYR A 394 7.45 17.97 -26.46
CA TYR A 394 6.32 18.00 -27.38
C TYR A 394 6.46 19.13 -28.40
N ASP A 395 5.96 18.88 -29.61
CA ASP A 395 5.71 19.92 -30.60
C ASP A 395 4.47 20.72 -30.18
N LEU A 396 4.64 22.04 -30.02
CA LEU A 396 3.59 22.96 -29.55
C LEU A 396 2.81 23.60 -30.70
N ASN A 397 3.00 23.16 -31.95
CA ASN A 397 2.28 23.63 -33.12
C ASN A 397 0.75 23.51 -32.96
N ARG A 398 0.31 22.49 -32.23
CA ARG A 398 -1.12 22.28 -31.91
C ARG A 398 -1.73 23.39 -31.04
N PHE A 399 -0.89 24.14 -30.33
CA PHE A 399 -1.27 25.30 -29.53
C PHE A 399 -0.93 26.62 -30.25
N GLY A 400 -0.59 26.58 -31.54
CA GLY A 400 -0.25 27.74 -32.36
C GLY A 400 1.17 28.27 -32.18
N LEU A 401 2.08 27.47 -31.59
CA LEU A 401 3.48 27.86 -31.38
C LEU A 401 4.44 26.93 -32.13
N ASP A 402 5.18 27.47 -33.10
CA ASP A 402 6.18 26.74 -33.88
C ASP A 402 7.49 26.55 -33.09
N CYS A 403 7.39 25.75 -32.04
CA CYS A 403 8.54 25.37 -31.21
C CYS A 403 8.28 24.05 -30.47
N THR A 404 9.32 23.59 -29.79
CA THR A 404 9.24 22.43 -28.88
C THR A 404 9.30 22.91 -27.44
N GLY A 405 8.55 22.25 -26.56
CA GLY A 405 8.57 22.51 -25.12
C GLY A 405 8.73 21.22 -24.33
N LEU A 406 9.42 21.29 -23.19
CA LEU A 406 9.49 20.23 -22.20
C LEU A 406 8.29 20.35 -21.27
N LEU A 407 7.43 19.32 -21.17
CA LEU A 407 6.31 19.33 -20.24
C LEU A 407 6.84 19.17 -18.81
N GLU A 408 6.57 20.13 -17.93
CA GLU A 408 7.08 20.13 -16.55
C GLU A 408 6.00 19.91 -15.50
N PHE A 409 4.77 20.27 -15.82
CA PHE A 409 3.63 20.14 -14.93
C PHE A 409 2.36 19.92 -15.73
N ALA A 410 1.46 19.09 -15.18
CA ALA A 410 0.14 18.85 -15.72
C ALA A 410 -0.88 18.75 -14.58
N TYR A 411 -2.07 19.31 -14.78
CA TYR A 411 -3.17 19.24 -13.82
C TYR A 411 -4.49 19.05 -14.57
N VAL A 412 -5.38 18.23 -14.01
CA VAL A 412 -6.71 17.99 -14.60
C VAL A 412 -7.76 18.71 -13.78
N ASP A 413 -8.53 19.56 -14.45
CA ASP A 413 -9.84 19.98 -13.97
C ASP A 413 -10.85 18.92 -14.39
N GLU A 414 -11.28 18.11 -13.42
CA GLU A 414 -12.21 17.01 -13.63
C GLU A 414 -13.64 17.46 -13.98
N GLU A 415 -14.03 18.66 -13.56
CA GLU A 415 -15.38 19.19 -13.78
C GLU A 415 -15.54 19.62 -15.25
N SER A 416 -14.53 20.32 -15.78
CA SER A 416 -14.51 20.78 -17.17
C SER A 416 -13.88 19.78 -18.15
N ALA A 417 -13.31 18.67 -17.67
CA ALA A 417 -12.57 17.69 -18.46
C ALA A 417 -11.40 18.33 -19.25
N VAL A 418 -10.72 19.29 -18.63
CA VAL A 418 -9.59 20.03 -19.22
C VAL A 418 -8.31 19.66 -18.51
N VAL A 419 -7.23 19.47 -19.27
CA VAL A 419 -5.88 19.38 -18.74
C VAL A 419 -5.14 20.70 -18.97
N GLU A 420 -4.60 21.27 -17.89
CA GLU A 420 -3.65 22.37 -17.93
C GLU A 420 -2.22 21.81 -18.00
N LEU A 421 -1.42 22.32 -18.94
CA LEU A 421 -0.08 21.82 -19.27
C LEU A 421 0.91 22.97 -19.23
N ARG A 422 1.94 22.87 -18.37
CA ARG A 422 3.02 23.87 -18.30
C ARG A 422 4.27 23.35 -18.98
N PHE A 423 4.74 24.07 -19.98
CA PHE A 423 5.95 23.76 -20.72
C PHE A 423 7.07 24.75 -20.45
N ARG A 424 8.30 24.24 -20.32
CA ARG A 424 9.51 25.04 -20.43
C ARG A 424 10.01 25.04 -21.87
N LEU A 425 10.21 26.22 -22.42
CA LEU A 425 10.73 26.46 -23.77
C LEU A 425 12.26 26.57 -23.77
N ARG A 426 12.88 26.55 -24.96
CA ARG A 426 14.35 26.55 -25.13
C ARG A 426 15.08 27.74 -24.50
N GLU A 427 14.40 28.88 -24.30
CA GLU A 427 14.99 30.09 -23.70
C GLU A 427 14.77 30.16 -22.17
N GLY A 428 14.18 29.13 -21.56
CA GLY A 428 13.82 29.10 -20.14
C GLY A 428 12.45 29.70 -19.84
N ASP A 429 11.78 30.28 -20.83
CA ASP A 429 10.40 30.76 -20.74
C ASP A 429 9.44 29.62 -20.40
N GLU A 430 8.54 29.86 -19.45
CA GLU A 430 7.43 28.97 -19.14
C GLU A 430 6.13 29.46 -19.81
N ARG A 431 5.38 28.52 -20.38
CA ARG A 431 4.06 28.76 -20.99
C ARG A 431 3.06 27.70 -20.53
N VAL A 432 1.83 28.14 -20.28
CA VAL A 432 0.71 27.28 -19.89
C VAL A 432 -0.25 27.16 -21.06
N PHE A 433 -0.69 25.94 -21.35
CA PHE A 433 -1.72 25.65 -22.35
C PHE A 433 -2.80 24.78 -21.73
N GLN A 434 -3.95 24.74 -22.39
CA GLN A 434 -5.05 23.85 -22.02
C GLN A 434 -5.40 22.94 -23.19
N ASP A 435 -5.77 21.71 -22.88
CA ASP A 435 -6.26 20.73 -23.85
C ASP A 435 -7.47 19.99 -23.27
N SER A 436 -8.34 19.47 -24.11
CA SER A 436 -9.51 18.71 -23.65
C SER A 436 -9.15 17.22 -23.49
N LEU A 437 -9.67 16.60 -22.42
CA LEU A 437 -9.61 15.17 -22.22
C LEU A 437 -10.87 14.50 -22.79
N SER A 438 -10.67 13.37 -23.47
CA SER A 438 -11.76 12.46 -23.79
C SER A 438 -12.33 11.82 -22.53
N ALA A 439 -13.55 11.26 -22.64
CA ALA A 439 -14.19 10.55 -21.52
C ALA A 439 -13.33 9.38 -20.99
N MET A 440 -12.58 8.70 -21.87
CA MET A 440 -11.69 7.60 -21.50
C MET A 440 -10.43 8.10 -20.77
N GLU A 441 -9.82 9.18 -21.26
CA GLU A 441 -8.67 9.82 -20.59
C GLU A 441 -9.05 10.32 -19.20
N LEU A 442 -10.22 10.96 -19.07
CA LEU A 442 -10.72 11.43 -17.77
C LEU A 442 -11.02 10.27 -16.81
N ALA A 443 -11.62 9.18 -17.30
CA ALA A 443 -11.87 7.99 -16.48
C ALA A 443 -10.54 7.35 -16.00
N ALA A 444 -9.56 7.21 -16.88
CA ALA A 444 -8.24 6.68 -16.50
C ALA A 444 -7.50 7.61 -15.52
N TYR A 445 -7.61 8.93 -15.68
CA TYR A 445 -7.09 9.89 -14.70
C TYR A 445 -7.75 9.69 -13.34
N ARG A 446 -9.08 9.58 -13.28
CA ARG A 446 -9.82 9.35 -12.02
C ARG A 446 -9.40 8.08 -11.31
N HIS A 447 -9.14 6.99 -12.05
CA HIS A 447 -8.68 5.74 -11.46
C HIS A 447 -7.21 5.82 -10.99
N HIS A 448 -6.38 6.63 -11.64
CA HIS A 448 -4.93 6.64 -11.45
C HIS A 448 -4.29 8.04 -11.43
N PRO A 449 -4.80 9.01 -10.65
CA PRO A 449 -4.51 10.43 -10.84
C PRO A 449 -3.04 10.77 -10.65
N GLN A 450 -2.41 10.17 -9.63
CA GLN A 450 -0.99 10.38 -9.32
C GLN A 450 -0.05 9.86 -10.41
N SER A 451 -0.44 8.80 -11.14
CA SER A 451 0.43 8.15 -12.13
C SER A 451 0.06 8.48 -13.58
N PHE A 452 -1.08 9.13 -13.79
CA PHE A 452 -1.67 9.34 -15.11
C PHE A 452 -0.73 10.09 -16.05
N PHE A 453 0.07 11.05 -15.58
CA PHE A 453 1.00 11.80 -16.44
C PHE A 453 2.39 11.18 -16.56
N GLY A 454 2.53 9.88 -16.23
CA GLY A 454 3.79 9.16 -16.35
C GLY A 454 4.89 9.62 -15.40
N ALA A 455 4.57 10.53 -14.48
CA ALA A 455 5.31 10.98 -13.31
C ALA A 455 4.39 10.89 -12.10
N LEU A 456 4.94 10.62 -10.91
CA LEU A 456 4.20 10.88 -9.68
C LEU A 456 4.09 12.39 -9.50
N ILE A 457 2.88 12.89 -9.61
CA ILE A 457 2.57 14.26 -9.24
C ILE A 457 2.34 14.24 -7.75
N ASP A 458 3.14 15.01 -7.01
CA ASP A 458 2.85 15.35 -5.62
C ASP A 458 1.58 16.18 -5.60
N LEU A 459 0.44 15.49 -5.48
CA LEU A 459 -0.79 16.15 -5.13
C LEU A 459 -0.61 16.71 -3.71
N PRO A 460 -1.04 17.95 -3.43
CA PRO A 460 -1.04 18.45 -2.07
C PRO A 460 -1.75 17.42 -1.19
N PRO A 461 -1.20 17.07 -0.01
CA PRO A 461 -1.90 16.17 0.89
C PRO A 461 -3.28 16.77 1.18
N GLU A 462 -4.30 15.92 1.24
CA GLU A 462 -5.61 16.35 1.73
C GLU A 462 -5.44 16.75 3.20
N VAL A 463 -5.76 18.00 3.50
CA VAL A 463 -5.60 18.57 4.84
C VAL A 463 -7.00 18.78 5.39
N ASP A 464 -7.59 17.70 5.89
CA ASP A 464 -8.97 17.74 6.40
C ASP A 464 -9.03 17.94 7.91
N THR A 465 -7.98 17.53 8.62
CA THR A 465 -7.91 17.61 10.08
C THR A 465 -6.73 18.47 10.55
N PRO A 466 -6.79 19.00 11.80
CA PRO A 466 -5.63 19.64 12.43
C PRO A 466 -4.37 18.77 12.44
N PHE A 467 -4.56 17.45 12.54
CA PHE A 467 -3.46 16.49 12.55
C PHE A 467 -2.85 16.29 11.16
N ASP A 468 -3.66 16.32 10.09
CA ASP A 468 -3.15 16.31 8.72
C ASP A 468 -2.36 17.57 8.41
N LEU A 469 -2.83 18.73 8.87
CA LEU A 469 -2.08 19.98 8.75
C LEU A 469 -0.75 19.92 9.51
N PHE A 470 -0.74 19.35 10.72
CA PHE A 470 0.48 19.15 11.48
C PHE A 470 1.49 18.27 10.74
N LYS A 471 1.05 17.13 10.17
CA LYS A 471 1.92 16.25 9.38
C LYS A 471 2.48 16.97 8.15
N ALA A 472 1.65 17.73 7.43
CA ALA A 472 2.09 18.51 6.26
C ALA A 472 3.18 19.52 6.66
N VAL A 473 2.91 20.33 7.69
CA VAL A 473 3.89 21.29 8.25
C VAL A 473 5.18 20.58 8.69
N TYR A 474 5.07 19.45 9.39
CA TYR A 474 6.23 18.71 9.87
C TYR A 474 7.08 18.19 8.71
N ASN A 475 6.47 17.56 7.70
CA ASN A 475 7.19 16.97 6.57
C ASN A 475 7.90 18.04 5.72
N ASP A 476 7.27 19.20 5.56
CA ASP A 476 7.81 20.31 4.76
C ASP A 476 8.79 21.21 5.52
N CYS A 477 8.83 21.12 6.85
CA CYS A 477 9.75 21.92 7.65
C CYS A 477 11.22 21.59 7.32
N LYS A 478 11.89 22.54 6.63
CA LYS A 478 13.34 22.52 6.36
C LYS A 478 14.10 23.57 7.17
N MET A 479 13.43 24.18 8.16
CA MET A 479 14.03 25.23 8.99
C MET A 479 15.10 24.65 9.92
N THR A 480 16.20 25.38 10.04
CA THR A 480 17.25 25.10 11.02
C THR A 480 16.79 25.48 12.43
N ARG A 481 17.45 24.93 13.46
CA ARG A 481 17.23 25.32 14.86
C ARG A 481 17.20 26.84 15.07
N SER A 482 18.16 27.57 14.50
CA SER A 482 18.25 29.03 14.65
C SER A 482 17.04 29.74 14.06
N GLN A 483 16.59 29.32 12.87
CA GLN A 483 15.40 29.88 12.23
C GLN A 483 14.13 29.58 13.03
N ILE A 484 14.01 28.39 13.60
CA ILE A 484 12.88 28.03 14.47
C ILE A 484 12.86 28.92 15.74
N LEU A 485 14.00 29.08 16.41
CA LEU A 485 14.09 29.92 17.61
C LEU A 485 13.85 31.41 17.30
N GLU A 486 14.29 31.89 16.13
CA GLU A 486 14.00 33.24 15.66
C GLU A 486 12.49 33.44 15.41
N PHE A 487 11.83 32.48 14.78
CA PHE A 487 10.37 32.49 14.63
C PHE A 487 9.66 32.55 15.98
N CYS A 488 10.18 31.83 16.98
CA CYS A 488 9.66 31.81 18.34
C CYS A 488 10.20 32.95 19.23
N ALA A 489 10.85 33.99 18.70
CA ALA A 489 11.54 34.99 19.52
C ALA A 489 10.63 35.74 20.51
N ALA A 490 9.35 35.90 20.18
CA ALA A 490 8.35 36.53 21.05
C ALA A 490 7.72 35.56 22.08
N ALA A 491 8.06 34.28 22.05
CA ALA A 491 7.49 33.28 22.93
C ALA A 491 8.00 33.46 24.38
N PRO A 492 7.11 33.46 25.39
CA PRO A 492 7.50 33.64 26.79
C PRO A 492 8.39 32.52 27.31
N ASP A 493 8.37 31.35 26.66
CA ASP A 493 9.14 30.17 27.01
C ASP A 493 10.35 29.91 26.08
N LEU A 494 10.84 30.94 25.37
CA LEU A 494 11.98 30.83 24.44
C LEU A 494 13.22 30.16 25.07
N ALA A 495 13.52 30.45 26.34
CA ALA A 495 14.64 29.82 27.05
C ALA A 495 14.50 28.29 27.11
N ARG A 496 13.28 27.79 27.41
CA ARG A 496 12.97 26.35 27.41
C ARG A 496 13.10 25.75 26.02
N LEU A 497 12.57 26.43 24.99
CA LEU A 497 12.71 25.98 23.60
C LEU A 497 14.19 25.85 23.19
N GLY A 498 15.02 26.81 23.64
CA GLY A 498 16.46 26.83 23.42
C GLY A 498 17.21 25.65 24.02
N GLU A 499 16.62 24.91 24.96
CA GLU A 499 17.19 23.72 25.60
C GLU A 499 16.71 22.39 24.99
N LEU A 500 15.62 22.40 24.20
CA LEU A 500 15.05 21.17 23.62
C LEU A 500 16.01 20.52 22.61
N PRO A 501 16.05 19.17 22.52
CA PRO A 501 16.65 18.46 21.40
C PRO A 501 16.09 18.94 20.05
N GLU A 502 16.86 18.76 18.98
CA GLU A 502 16.48 19.26 17.64
C GLU A 502 15.10 18.76 17.19
N GLU A 503 14.84 17.47 17.37
CA GLU A 503 13.56 16.86 17.01
C GLU A 503 12.39 17.38 17.86
N GLU A 504 12.57 17.51 19.17
CA GLU A 504 11.52 18.02 20.07
C GLU A 504 11.23 19.50 19.79
N LEU A 505 12.25 20.29 19.48
CA LEU A 505 12.08 21.69 19.07
C LEU A 505 11.29 21.79 17.76
N ARG A 506 11.57 20.91 16.79
CA ARG A 506 10.84 20.85 15.52
C ARG A 506 9.38 20.52 15.75
N LEU A 507 9.08 19.48 16.53
CA LEU A 507 7.70 19.08 16.83
C LEU A 507 6.90 20.19 17.51
N GLU A 508 7.50 20.85 18.50
CA GLU A 508 6.88 21.98 19.21
C GLU A 508 6.65 23.17 18.28
N PHE A 509 7.59 23.47 17.38
CA PHE A 509 7.42 24.49 16.36
C PHE A 509 6.27 24.16 15.42
N CYS A 510 6.22 22.93 14.91
CA CYS A 510 5.16 22.48 14.00
C CYS A 510 3.78 22.59 14.66
N ASP A 511 3.63 22.15 15.92
CA ASP A 511 2.36 22.28 16.67
C ASP A 511 1.93 23.74 16.83
N ARG A 512 2.86 24.63 17.20
CA ARG A 512 2.59 26.07 17.31
C ARG A 512 2.19 26.68 15.97
N TYR A 513 2.87 26.30 14.90
CA TYR A 513 2.60 26.82 13.56
C TYR A 513 1.27 26.32 13.02
N THR A 514 0.93 25.05 13.22
CA THR A 514 -0.39 24.48 12.90
C THR A 514 -1.50 25.24 13.63
N ARG A 515 -1.37 25.46 14.94
CA ARG A 515 -2.36 26.23 15.71
C ARG A 515 -2.48 27.68 15.23
N TRP A 516 -1.36 28.29 14.86
CA TRP A 516 -1.36 29.63 14.27
C TRP A 516 -2.11 29.65 12.93
N LEU A 517 -1.87 28.68 12.03
CA LEU A 517 -2.58 28.56 10.75
C LEU A 517 -4.09 28.38 10.95
N MET A 518 -4.50 27.51 11.89
CA MET A 518 -5.91 27.32 12.23
C MET A 518 -6.57 28.60 12.76
N HIS A 519 -5.90 29.32 13.65
CA HIS A 519 -6.42 30.61 14.16
C HIS A 519 -6.58 31.67 13.06
N ASN A 520 -5.83 31.55 11.96
CA ASN A 520 -5.91 32.45 10.81
C ASN A 520 -6.80 31.92 9.68
N GLY A 521 -7.64 30.91 9.95
CA GLY A 521 -8.67 30.44 9.03
C GLY A 521 -8.17 29.51 7.92
N PHE A 522 -7.03 28.85 8.11
CA PHE A 522 -6.52 27.86 7.14
C PHE A 522 -7.31 26.54 7.16
N LEU A 523 -8.01 26.25 8.25
CA LEU A 523 -8.93 25.11 8.41
C LEU A 523 -10.11 25.52 9.29
N ASP A 524 -11.32 25.07 8.92
CA ASP A 524 -12.52 25.21 9.75
C ASP A 524 -12.52 24.16 10.88
N ALA A 525 -12.93 24.56 12.09
CA ALA A 525 -12.69 23.81 13.33
C ALA A 525 -13.59 22.56 13.57
N GLU A 526 -14.37 22.10 12.60
CA GLU A 526 -15.48 21.13 12.83
C GLU A 526 -15.31 19.72 12.22
N THR A 527 -14.13 19.36 11.71
CA THR A 527 -13.89 18.01 11.17
C THR A 527 -13.13 17.13 12.17
N ASP A 528 -13.86 16.49 13.09
CA ASP A 528 -13.32 15.38 13.88
C ASP A 528 -14.36 14.26 14.02
N ALA A 529 -14.15 13.16 13.30
CA ALA A 529 -14.75 11.87 13.64
C ALA A 529 -13.82 10.76 13.15
N GLY A 530 -13.37 9.92 14.09
CA GLY A 530 -12.58 8.73 13.81
C GLY A 530 -13.30 7.82 12.82
N ASP A 531 -12.78 7.78 11.60
CA ASP A 531 -13.38 7.03 10.53
C ASP A 531 -12.90 5.58 10.52
N ALA A 532 -13.88 4.69 10.51
CA ALA A 532 -13.72 3.37 9.93
C ALA A 532 -13.33 3.54 8.46
N GLU A 533 -12.11 3.15 8.09
CA GLU A 533 -11.69 3.29 6.70
C GLU A 533 -12.34 2.19 5.84
N GLU A 534 -13.28 2.61 4.98
CA GLU A 534 -13.80 1.79 3.90
C GLU A 534 -12.74 1.74 2.80
N ALA A 535 -12.25 0.54 2.48
CA ALA A 535 -11.49 0.39 1.25
C ALA A 535 -12.45 0.68 0.09
N PRO A 536 -12.01 1.40 -0.97
CA PRO A 536 -12.88 1.66 -2.11
C PRO A 536 -13.46 0.34 -2.62
N PRO A 537 -14.73 0.33 -3.09
CA PRO A 537 -15.30 -0.83 -3.73
C PRO A 537 -14.33 -1.32 -4.80
N SER A 538 -14.23 -2.63 -5.01
CA SER A 538 -13.56 -3.12 -6.22
C SER A 538 -14.32 -2.52 -7.40
N ASP A 539 -13.79 -1.48 -8.04
CA ASP A 539 -14.55 -0.62 -8.94
C ASP A 539 -15.32 -1.45 -9.97
N GLY A 540 -16.63 -1.54 -9.74
CA GLY A 540 -17.64 -1.56 -10.77
C GLY A 540 -18.29 -0.20 -10.73
N ALA A 541 -18.23 0.50 -11.85
CA ALA A 541 -18.69 1.86 -12.12
C ALA A 541 -19.59 2.49 -11.04
N ARG A 542 -19.24 3.70 -10.55
CA ARG A 542 -20.29 4.64 -10.14
C ARG A 542 -21.19 4.85 -11.35
N PRO A 543 -22.52 4.60 -11.26
CA PRO A 543 -23.41 4.95 -12.35
C PRO A 543 -23.41 6.48 -12.45
N VAL A 544 -22.83 7.01 -13.52
CA VAL A 544 -23.06 8.39 -13.93
C VAL A 544 -24.43 8.42 -14.59
N ALA A 545 -25.31 9.26 -14.07
CA ALA A 545 -26.62 9.56 -14.63
C ALA A 545 -26.51 10.22 -16.02
#